data_AF-X1MCY8-F1
#
_entry.id   AF-X1MCY8-F1
#
_cell.length_a   1.000
_cell.length_b   1.000
_cell.length_c   1.000
_cell.angle_alpha   90.00
_cell.angle_beta   90.00
_cell.angle_gamma   90.00
#
_symmetry.space_group_name_H-M   'P 1'
#
loop_
_entity.id
_entity.type
_entity.pdbx_description
1 polymer ?
#
loop_
_entity_poly.entity_id
_entity_poly.type
_entity_poly.pdbx_seq_one_letter_code
_entity_poly.pdbx_strand_id
1 'polypeptide(L)'
;CSRHSLEYLKKYGLELDNLDTSSAPARHTRTLTGHLNTFLASMQAYYAGALGIGYLNIMYAPFLVNSSFKEIKQEAQYLIFSGSQNAFSRGGQSLFLDFNVHLSVPDYLKNVPAIGPGGEYTGKNYGEYEKESQLFLRALMEVWREGDCHGKVFAFPKMDLHIDNKSFQDPEQEKLLKYACQIASENGSPYFIFDRDDISLAACCRLKTRITDKEMIYHPEKLRFAGIQNVTINLPQCAYRAFTNAGSSDVSFKDNGKIKGIDLFFEKINQALKLAIQAHL
;
A
#
# COMPACT_ATOMS: atom_id res chain seq x y z
N CYS A 1 -4.78 3.57 9.71
CA CYS A 1 -3.88 3.54 8.53
C CYS A 1 -4.68 4.01 7.31
N SER A 2 -4.03 4.31 6.21
CA SER A 2 -4.72 4.78 5.01
C SER A 2 -4.01 4.35 3.73
N ARG A 3 -4.72 4.49 2.61
CA ARG A 3 -4.17 4.40 1.26
C ARG A 3 -4.67 5.57 0.42
N HIS A 4 -3.75 6.19 -0.30
CA HIS A 4 -3.97 7.39 -1.08
C HIS A 4 -3.54 7.19 -2.53
N SER A 5 -4.11 8.00 -3.42
CA SER A 5 -3.70 8.10 -4.81
C SER A 5 -2.85 9.35 -5.02
N LEU A 6 -1.81 9.22 -5.84
CA LEU A 6 -0.96 10.34 -6.25
C LEU A 6 -1.69 11.32 -7.17
N GLU A 7 -2.78 10.87 -7.82
CA GLU A 7 -3.54 11.65 -8.81
C GLU A 7 -4.08 12.95 -8.26
N TYR A 8 -4.46 12.99 -6.98
CA TYR A 8 -4.91 14.23 -6.35
C TYR A 8 -3.83 15.30 -6.39
N LEU A 9 -2.59 14.94 -6.02
CA LEU A 9 -1.45 15.85 -6.03
C LEU A 9 -1.05 16.26 -7.44
N LYS A 10 -1.20 15.36 -8.41
CA LYS A 10 -0.98 15.68 -9.83
C LYS A 10 -1.98 16.71 -10.33
N LYS A 11 -3.27 16.50 -10.06
CA LYS A 11 -4.36 17.33 -10.61
C LYS A 11 -4.48 18.69 -9.95
N TYR A 12 -4.32 18.76 -8.62
CA TYR A 12 -4.61 19.97 -7.85
C TYR A 12 -3.37 20.62 -7.22
N GLY A 13 -2.20 19.98 -7.30
CA GLY A 13 -1.02 20.43 -6.56
C GLY A 13 -1.11 20.07 -5.08
N LEU A 14 -0.53 20.91 -4.23
CA LEU A 14 -0.49 20.69 -2.79
C LEU A 14 -0.97 21.93 -2.05
N GLU A 15 -2.07 21.79 -1.33
CA GLU A 15 -2.63 22.78 -0.43
C GLU A 15 -3.01 22.04 0.86
N LEU A 16 -2.53 22.56 2.00
CA LEU A 16 -2.76 21.99 3.32
C LEU A 16 -3.07 23.13 4.28
N ASP A 17 -4.18 23.03 5.01
CA ASP A 17 -4.68 24.11 5.89
C ASP A 17 -3.68 24.55 6.97
N ASN A 18 -2.73 23.68 7.33
CA ASN A 18 -1.73 23.95 8.34
C ASN A 18 -0.42 24.53 7.77
N LEU A 19 -0.37 24.88 6.48
CA LEU A 19 0.77 25.52 5.82
C LEU A 19 0.33 26.82 5.14
N ASP A 20 1.12 27.89 5.31
CA ASP A 20 0.84 29.20 4.69
C ASP A 20 1.12 29.24 3.17
N THR A 21 1.68 28.17 2.60
CA THR A 21 2.12 28.11 1.20
C THR A 21 1.43 26.96 0.47
N SER A 22 0.77 27.30 -0.63
CA SER A 22 0.16 26.35 -1.56
C SER A 22 0.98 26.21 -2.84
N SER A 23 1.03 25.01 -3.43
CA SER A 23 1.76 24.71 -4.66
C SER A 23 0.80 24.36 -5.79
N ALA A 24 0.99 24.97 -6.96
CA ALA A 24 0.32 24.57 -8.20
C ALA A 24 0.73 23.14 -8.62
N PRO A 25 -0.02 22.46 -9.50
CA PRO A 25 0.35 21.15 -10.05
C PRO A 25 1.81 21.06 -10.55
N ALA A 26 2.48 19.96 -10.21
CA ALA A 26 3.88 19.74 -10.57
C ALA A 26 4.05 19.58 -12.10
N ARG A 27 5.07 20.23 -12.67
CA ARG A 27 5.47 20.08 -14.09
C ARG A 27 6.65 19.14 -14.32
N HIS A 28 7.35 18.75 -13.25
CA HIS A 28 8.50 17.86 -13.30
C HIS A 28 8.39 16.78 -12.22
N THR A 29 8.94 15.60 -12.50
CA THR A 29 8.88 14.42 -11.62
C THR A 29 9.41 14.71 -10.22
N ARG A 30 10.56 15.38 -10.13
CA ARG A 30 11.17 15.75 -8.84
C ARG A 30 10.26 16.65 -8.00
N THR A 31 9.54 17.58 -8.63
CA THR A 31 8.56 18.44 -7.94
C THR A 31 7.36 17.62 -7.45
N LEU A 32 6.87 16.67 -8.25
CA LEU A 32 5.78 15.77 -7.85
C LEU A 32 6.18 14.92 -6.64
N THR A 33 7.41 14.38 -6.63
CA THR A 33 7.97 13.67 -5.48
C THR A 33 8.09 14.57 -4.24
N GLY A 34 8.46 15.84 -4.42
CA GLY A 34 8.45 16.84 -3.35
C GLY A 34 7.05 17.04 -2.76
N HIS A 35 6.02 17.22 -3.59
CA HIS A 35 4.63 17.34 -3.14
C HIS A 35 4.18 16.09 -2.37
N LEU A 36 4.51 14.90 -2.88
CA LEU A 36 4.19 13.64 -2.22
C LEU A 36 4.87 13.53 -0.85
N ASN A 37 6.15 13.90 -0.75
CA ASN A 37 6.89 13.85 0.50
C ASN A 37 6.29 14.81 1.55
N THR A 38 5.99 16.05 1.16
CA THR A 38 5.34 17.02 2.06
C THR A 38 3.96 16.55 2.49
N PHE A 39 3.15 16.02 1.57
CA PHE A 39 1.86 15.42 1.89
C PHE A 39 2.00 14.29 2.92
N LEU A 40 2.88 13.32 2.67
CA LEU A 40 3.09 12.19 3.57
C LEU A 40 3.55 12.65 4.96
N ALA A 41 4.55 13.55 5.02
CA ALA A 41 5.06 14.11 6.26
C ALA A 41 3.95 14.82 7.07
N SER A 42 3.10 15.62 6.41
CA SER A 42 1.97 16.28 7.06
C SER A 42 0.91 15.30 7.55
N MET A 43 0.62 14.25 6.79
CA MET A 43 -0.38 13.25 7.18
C MET A 43 0.09 12.36 8.34
N GLN A 44 1.41 12.23 8.57
CA GLN A 44 1.96 11.35 9.63
C GLN A 44 1.36 11.64 11.01
N ALA A 45 1.11 12.91 11.34
CA ALA A 45 0.55 13.29 12.64
C ALA A 45 -0.87 12.74 12.87
N TYR A 46 -1.64 12.55 11.79
CA TYR A 46 -3.06 12.18 11.82
C TYR A 46 -3.32 10.67 11.77
N TYR A 47 -2.31 9.85 11.49
CA TYR A 47 -2.46 8.40 11.43
C TYR A 47 -1.54 7.68 12.42
N ALA A 48 -2.11 6.69 13.11
CA ALA A 48 -1.35 5.80 14.00
C ALA A 48 -0.74 4.58 13.28
N GLY A 49 -1.05 4.38 12.00
CA GLY A 49 -0.57 3.24 11.20
C GLY A 49 -0.04 3.68 9.84
N ALA A 50 0.21 2.72 8.96
CA ALA A 50 0.86 2.98 7.67
C ALA A 50 0.07 3.91 6.74
N LEU A 51 0.80 4.65 5.90
CA LEU A 51 0.28 5.41 4.76
C LEU A 51 0.71 4.72 3.47
N GLY A 52 -0.26 4.19 2.73
CA GLY A 52 -0.02 3.54 1.45
C GLY A 52 -0.20 4.50 0.27
N ILE A 53 0.64 4.38 -0.75
CA ILE A 53 0.44 5.02 -2.05
C ILE A 53 0.11 3.94 -3.08
N GLY A 54 -1.07 4.06 -3.70
CA GLY A 54 -1.57 3.13 -4.71
C GLY A 54 -0.99 3.40 -6.10
N TYR A 55 -0.78 2.32 -6.88
CA TYR A 55 -0.44 2.37 -8.31
C TYR A 55 0.77 3.25 -8.63
N LEU A 56 1.76 3.29 -7.73
CA LEU A 56 2.81 4.31 -7.72
C LEU A 56 3.52 4.42 -9.08
N ASN A 57 4.01 3.31 -9.62
CA ASN A 57 4.75 3.33 -10.87
C ASN A 57 3.90 3.74 -12.08
N ILE A 58 2.61 3.40 -12.08
CA ILE A 58 1.66 3.77 -13.13
C ILE A 58 1.36 5.27 -13.07
N MET A 59 1.09 5.81 -11.87
CA MET A 59 0.73 7.22 -11.71
C MET A 59 1.90 8.17 -11.99
N TYR A 60 3.14 7.71 -11.80
CA TYR A 60 4.34 8.44 -12.20
C TYR A 60 4.65 8.35 -13.70
N ALA A 61 4.18 7.32 -14.41
CA ALA A 61 4.59 7.03 -15.78
C ALA A 61 4.41 8.22 -16.77
N PRO A 62 3.34 9.03 -16.72
CA PRO A 62 3.19 10.19 -17.60
C PRO A 62 4.27 11.27 -17.44
N PHE A 63 4.93 11.34 -16.28
CA PHE A 63 6.01 12.30 -16.01
C PHE A 63 7.38 11.82 -16.53
N LEU A 64 7.49 10.55 -16.93
CA LEU A 64 8.75 9.89 -17.28
C LEU A 64 8.94 9.69 -18.78
N VAL A 65 7.98 10.15 -19.59
CA VAL A 65 8.06 10.07 -21.06
C VAL A 65 9.34 10.74 -21.55
N ASN A 66 10.02 10.10 -22.50
CA ASN A 66 11.30 10.53 -23.07
C ASN A 66 12.47 10.65 -22.07
N SER A 67 12.29 10.26 -20.80
CA SER A 67 13.39 10.23 -19.84
C SER A 67 14.29 9.03 -20.10
N SER A 68 15.60 9.22 -20.00
CA SER A 68 16.55 8.12 -20.03
C SER A 68 16.40 7.23 -18.80
N PHE A 69 16.82 5.97 -18.89
CA PHE A 69 16.77 5.08 -17.72
C PHE A 69 17.60 5.61 -16.54
N LYS A 70 18.69 6.34 -16.81
CA LYS A 70 19.51 6.97 -15.77
C LYS A 70 18.73 8.03 -15.00
N GLU A 71 17.95 8.86 -15.69
CA GLU A 71 17.07 9.86 -15.06
C GLU A 71 15.94 9.19 -14.28
N ILE A 72 15.30 8.18 -14.86
CA ILE A 72 14.25 7.39 -14.20
C ILE A 72 14.79 6.75 -12.90
N LYS A 73 16.00 6.17 -12.93
CA LYS A 73 16.65 5.60 -11.75
C LYS A 73 17.00 6.64 -10.70
N GLN A 74 17.42 7.84 -11.12
CA GLN A 74 17.69 8.93 -10.19
C GLN A 74 16.42 9.40 -9.47
N GLU A 75 15.28 9.47 -10.17
CA GLU A 75 13.99 9.79 -9.57
C GLU A 75 13.49 8.68 -8.64
N ALA A 76 13.67 7.41 -9.03
CA ALA A 76 13.36 6.26 -8.18
C ALA A 76 14.18 6.29 -6.87
N GLN A 77 15.47 6.57 -6.98
CA GLN A 77 16.36 6.74 -5.82
C GLN A 77 15.87 7.88 -4.93
N TYR A 78 15.62 9.06 -5.51
CA TYR A 78 15.14 10.20 -4.74
C TYR A 78 13.83 9.91 -4.01
N LEU A 79 12.88 9.23 -4.66
CA LEU A 79 11.61 8.85 -4.07
C LEU A 79 11.76 7.88 -2.89
N ILE A 80 12.55 6.82 -3.05
CA ILE A 80 12.77 5.81 -2.00
C ILE A 80 13.51 6.42 -0.79
N PHE A 81 14.56 7.21 -1.03
CA PHE A 81 15.29 7.89 0.06
C PHE A 81 14.43 8.94 0.76
N SER A 82 13.62 9.71 0.02
CA SER A 82 12.67 10.65 0.64
C SER A 82 11.66 9.93 1.53
N GLY A 83 11.17 8.77 1.09
CA GLY A 83 10.26 7.94 1.87
C GLY A 83 10.91 7.21 3.06
N SER A 84 12.22 6.97 3.03
CA SER A 84 12.93 6.25 4.10
C SER A 84 13.51 7.19 5.16
N GLN A 85 13.84 8.43 4.78
CA GLN A 85 14.50 9.43 5.63
C GLN A 85 13.56 10.53 6.13
N ASN A 86 12.27 10.24 6.28
CA ASN A 86 11.23 11.21 6.65
C ASN A 86 10.92 11.26 8.16
N ALA A 87 11.88 10.90 8.99
CA ALA A 87 11.72 10.68 10.44
C ALA A 87 11.50 11.95 11.30
N PHE A 88 11.28 13.11 10.67
CA PHE A 88 11.38 14.42 11.32
C PHE A 88 10.18 14.76 12.22
N SER A 89 8.98 14.22 11.97
CA SER A 89 7.75 14.73 12.62
C SER A 89 7.31 14.01 13.91
N ARG A 90 7.79 12.78 14.17
CA ARG A 90 7.45 11.99 15.38
C ARG A 90 8.67 11.39 16.07
N GLY A 91 9.54 12.24 16.60
CA GLY A 91 10.61 11.80 17.51
C GLY A 91 11.65 10.86 16.88
N GLY A 92 11.92 10.98 15.58
CA GLY A 92 13.01 10.27 14.92
C GLY A 92 12.66 8.89 14.35
N GLN A 93 11.38 8.49 14.31
CA GLN A 93 10.95 7.28 13.59
C GLN A 93 10.47 7.61 12.16
N SER A 94 11.03 6.92 11.16
CA SER A 94 10.56 7.00 9.77
C SER A 94 9.08 6.65 9.66
N LEU A 95 8.37 7.27 8.72
CA LEU A 95 6.98 6.96 8.42
C LEU A 95 6.85 5.50 7.99
N PHE A 96 5.78 4.86 8.47
CA PHE A 96 5.38 3.56 7.95
C PHE A 96 4.73 3.77 6.58
N LEU A 97 5.49 3.58 5.52
CA LEU A 97 5.05 3.78 4.14
C LEU A 97 4.96 2.47 3.37
N ASP A 98 3.87 2.30 2.63
CA ASP A 98 3.65 1.17 1.72
C ASP A 98 3.55 1.70 0.28
N PHE A 99 4.49 1.34 -0.58
CA PHE A 99 4.47 1.70 -1.99
C PHE A 99 3.96 0.54 -2.82
N ASN A 100 2.76 0.72 -3.40
CA ASN A 100 2.09 -0.32 -4.14
C ASN A 100 2.41 -0.17 -5.63
N VAL A 101 3.17 -1.14 -6.14
CA VAL A 101 3.70 -1.16 -7.50
C VAL A 101 3.17 -2.37 -8.26
N HIS A 102 3.05 -2.24 -9.58
CA HIS A 102 2.37 -3.22 -10.44
C HIS A 102 3.24 -3.58 -11.65
N LEU A 103 3.27 -4.87 -11.99
CA LEU A 103 4.01 -5.40 -13.16
C LEU A 103 3.46 -4.89 -14.49
N SER A 104 2.18 -4.53 -14.52
CA SER A 104 1.46 -3.97 -15.67
C SER A 104 0.38 -2.99 -15.23
N VAL A 105 -0.18 -2.25 -16.19
CA VAL A 105 -1.37 -1.43 -15.97
C VAL A 105 -2.58 -2.35 -15.88
N PRO A 106 -3.30 -2.42 -14.73
CA PRO A 106 -4.47 -3.27 -14.59
C PRO A 106 -5.55 -2.91 -15.62
N ASP A 107 -6.31 -3.91 -16.09
CA ASP A 107 -7.29 -3.71 -17.17
C ASP A 107 -8.32 -2.60 -16.88
N TYR A 108 -8.74 -2.47 -15.62
CA TYR A 108 -9.69 -1.43 -15.20
C TYR A 108 -9.10 -0.01 -15.22
N LEU A 109 -7.78 0.13 -15.19
CA LEU A 109 -7.09 1.43 -15.33
C LEU A 109 -6.67 1.73 -16.78
N LYS A 110 -6.59 0.73 -17.66
CA LYS A 110 -6.06 0.93 -19.03
C LYS A 110 -6.77 2.02 -19.82
N ASN A 111 -8.08 2.15 -19.65
CA ASN A 111 -8.92 3.12 -20.36
C ASN A 111 -9.19 4.41 -19.57
N VAL A 112 -8.53 4.60 -18.43
CA VAL A 112 -8.67 5.83 -17.62
C VAL A 112 -7.75 6.91 -18.23
N PRO A 113 -8.25 8.12 -18.51
CA PRO A 113 -7.44 9.22 -19.00
C PRO A 113 -6.30 9.56 -18.03
N ALA A 114 -5.08 9.65 -18.54
CA ALA A 114 -3.91 9.91 -17.73
C ALA A 114 -3.75 11.41 -17.46
N ILE A 115 -3.40 11.74 -16.22
CA ILE A 115 -3.02 13.11 -15.82
C ILE A 115 -1.50 13.20 -15.89
N GLY A 116 -0.98 14.28 -16.45
CA GLY A 116 0.45 14.50 -16.64
C GLY A 116 0.98 15.74 -15.93
N PRO A 117 2.15 16.22 -16.37
CA PRO A 117 2.72 17.48 -15.94
C PRO A 117 1.74 18.65 -16.00
N GLY A 118 1.72 19.47 -14.95
CA GLY A 118 0.85 20.64 -14.86
C GLY A 118 -0.60 20.33 -14.46
N GLY A 119 -0.93 19.07 -14.15
CA GLY A 119 -2.27 18.67 -13.73
C GLY A 119 -3.26 18.50 -14.88
N GLU A 120 -2.77 18.55 -16.12
CA GLU A 120 -3.56 18.42 -17.33
C GLU A 120 -3.68 16.96 -17.78
N TYR A 121 -4.79 16.65 -18.44
CA TYR A 121 -4.92 15.37 -19.13
C TYR A 121 -3.94 15.32 -20.31
N THR A 122 -3.26 14.20 -20.48
CA THR A 122 -2.21 14.07 -21.52
C THR A 122 -2.78 13.80 -22.91
N GLY A 123 -4.09 13.57 -23.02
CA GLY A 123 -4.75 13.08 -24.24
C GLY A 123 -4.57 11.57 -24.48
N LYS A 124 -3.88 10.86 -23.57
CA LYS A 124 -3.67 9.41 -23.58
C LYS A 124 -4.29 8.76 -22.35
N ASN A 125 -4.55 7.46 -22.42
CA ASN A 125 -4.98 6.67 -21.27
C ASN A 125 -3.79 5.99 -20.57
N TYR A 126 -3.98 5.57 -19.31
CA TYR A 126 -2.91 4.91 -18.55
C TYR A 126 -2.35 3.64 -19.21
N GLY A 127 -3.17 2.90 -19.97
CA GLY A 127 -2.72 1.72 -20.72
C GLY A 127 -1.63 2.03 -21.76
N GLU A 128 -1.55 3.27 -22.24
CA GLU A 128 -0.52 3.70 -23.21
C GLU A 128 0.83 4.00 -22.56
N TYR A 129 0.91 4.03 -21.23
CA TYR A 129 2.12 4.29 -20.44
C TYR A 129 2.72 3.03 -19.80
N GLU A 130 2.31 1.85 -20.27
CA GLU A 130 2.80 0.55 -19.79
C GLU A 130 4.34 0.49 -19.78
N LYS A 131 4.97 0.95 -20.86
CA LYS A 131 6.43 0.95 -21.02
C LYS A 131 7.12 1.82 -19.95
N GLU A 132 6.69 3.07 -19.80
CA GLU A 132 7.24 4.00 -18.81
C GLU A 132 7.00 3.48 -17.38
N SER A 133 5.83 2.90 -17.12
CA SER A 133 5.46 2.29 -15.83
C SER A 133 6.37 1.11 -15.48
N GLN A 134 6.66 0.22 -16.44
CA GLN A 134 7.55 -0.92 -16.27
C GLN A 134 9.03 -0.51 -16.13
N LEU A 135 9.48 0.48 -16.90
CA LEU A 135 10.82 1.05 -16.76
C LEU A 135 11.02 1.66 -15.37
N PHE A 136 10.02 2.37 -14.86
CA PHE A 136 10.08 2.94 -13.52
C PHE A 136 10.01 1.88 -12.43
N LEU A 137 9.18 0.85 -12.58
CA LEU A 137 9.17 -0.30 -11.67
C LEU A 137 10.56 -0.96 -11.61
N ARG A 138 11.19 -1.21 -12.76
CA ARG A 138 12.55 -1.78 -12.79
C ARG A 138 13.55 -0.89 -12.03
N ALA A 139 13.49 0.42 -12.24
CA ALA A 139 14.34 1.38 -11.55
C ALA A 139 14.12 1.38 -10.02
N LEU A 140 12.86 1.34 -9.58
CA LEU A 140 12.51 1.23 -8.16
C LEU A 140 13.06 -0.08 -7.56
N MET A 141 12.86 -1.21 -8.25
CA MET A 141 13.39 -2.52 -7.84
C MET A 141 14.92 -2.53 -7.74
N GLU A 142 15.64 -1.91 -8.68
CA GLU A 142 17.10 -1.79 -8.60
C GLU A 142 17.55 -1.04 -7.33
N VAL A 143 16.88 0.06 -6.99
CA VAL A 143 17.20 0.82 -5.77
C VAL A 143 16.88 0.02 -4.50
N TRP A 144 15.71 -0.64 -4.43
CA TRP A 144 15.37 -1.49 -3.28
C TRP A 144 16.34 -2.67 -3.11
N ARG A 145 16.86 -3.21 -4.22
CA ARG A 145 17.87 -4.27 -4.22
C ARG A 145 19.23 -3.76 -3.73
N GLU A 146 19.67 -2.60 -4.22
CA GLU A 146 20.95 -1.97 -3.88
C GLU A 146 21.03 -1.58 -2.40
N GLY A 147 19.91 -1.14 -1.81
CA GLY A 147 19.87 -0.69 -0.41
C GLY A 147 20.42 0.73 -0.22
N ASP A 148 20.72 1.08 1.03
CA ASP A 148 21.36 2.36 1.36
C ASP A 148 22.85 2.41 0.95
N CYS A 149 23.56 3.48 1.29
CA CYS A 149 24.97 3.62 0.93
C CYS A 149 25.91 2.56 1.54
N HIS A 150 25.43 1.77 2.51
CA HIS A 150 26.14 0.63 3.09
C HIS A 150 25.57 -0.71 2.63
N GLY A 151 24.65 -0.71 1.66
CA GLY A 151 23.95 -1.91 1.18
C GLY A 151 22.88 -2.42 2.15
N LYS A 152 22.45 -1.62 3.14
CA LYS A 152 21.42 -2.03 4.08
C LYS A 152 20.04 -1.93 3.43
N VAL A 153 19.22 -2.95 3.65
CA VAL A 153 17.84 -2.99 3.15
C VAL A 153 17.00 -1.86 3.74
N PHE A 154 16.16 -1.25 2.91
CA PHE A 154 15.20 -0.25 3.35
C PHE A 154 14.08 -0.90 4.18
N ALA A 155 13.85 -0.39 5.39
CA ALA A 155 12.67 -0.78 6.19
C ALA A 155 11.38 -0.17 5.62
N PHE A 156 11.48 1.05 5.07
CA PHE A 156 10.42 1.79 4.40
C PHE A 156 11.00 2.59 3.23
N PRO A 157 10.20 2.94 2.21
CA PRO A 157 8.86 2.42 1.97
C PRO A 157 8.92 0.92 1.64
N LYS A 158 7.92 0.15 2.10
CA LYS A 158 7.77 -1.25 1.73
C LYS A 158 7.42 -1.35 0.25
N MET A 159 8.03 -2.31 -0.44
CA MET A 159 7.68 -2.66 -1.81
C MET A 159 6.54 -3.67 -1.79
N ASP A 160 5.30 -3.19 -1.93
CA ASP A 160 4.11 -4.03 -2.11
C ASP A 160 3.91 -4.28 -3.61
N LEU A 161 4.40 -5.43 -4.09
CA LEU A 161 4.34 -5.80 -5.50
C LEU A 161 3.06 -6.59 -5.78
N HIS A 162 2.20 -6.02 -6.60
CA HIS A 162 0.95 -6.64 -7.04
C HIS A 162 1.20 -7.65 -8.17
N ILE A 163 0.65 -8.85 -8.02
CA ILE A 163 0.73 -9.97 -8.96
C ILE A 163 -0.68 -10.46 -9.26
N ASP A 164 -0.94 -10.68 -10.55
CA ASP A 164 -2.17 -11.28 -11.08
C ASP A 164 -1.87 -12.48 -12.01
N ASN A 165 -2.90 -13.04 -12.64
CA ASN A 165 -2.74 -14.17 -13.57
C ASN A 165 -1.94 -13.80 -14.83
N LYS A 166 -1.96 -12.54 -15.27
CA LYS A 166 -1.25 -12.08 -16.48
C LYS A 166 0.24 -11.94 -16.25
N SER A 167 0.63 -11.73 -14.99
CA SER A 167 2.02 -11.63 -14.54
C SER A 167 2.88 -12.85 -14.93
N PHE A 168 2.25 -14.00 -15.19
CA PHE A 168 2.92 -15.25 -15.61
C PHE A 168 2.76 -15.56 -17.10
N GLN A 169 1.95 -14.79 -17.83
CA GLN A 169 1.61 -15.04 -19.24
C GLN A 169 2.34 -14.10 -20.19
N ASP A 170 2.53 -12.85 -19.75
CA ASP A 170 3.27 -11.84 -20.52
C ASP A 170 4.79 -11.96 -20.24
N PRO A 171 5.64 -12.14 -21.27
CA PRO A 171 7.08 -12.34 -21.07
C PRO A 171 7.81 -11.17 -20.38
N GLU A 172 7.37 -9.93 -20.61
CA GLU A 172 8.01 -8.76 -19.98
C GLU A 172 7.60 -8.64 -18.51
N GLN A 173 6.33 -8.92 -18.19
CA GLN A 173 5.89 -9.02 -16.80
C GLN A 173 6.57 -10.17 -16.07
N GLU A 174 6.69 -11.34 -16.71
CA GLU A 174 7.36 -12.51 -16.14
C GLU A 174 8.83 -12.22 -15.83
N LYS A 175 9.52 -11.45 -16.70
CA LYS A 175 10.89 -11.01 -16.48
C LYS A 175 11.02 -10.09 -15.27
N LEU A 176 10.13 -9.12 -15.12
CA LEU A 176 10.09 -8.24 -13.94
C LEU A 176 9.75 -9.03 -12.66
N LEU A 177 8.83 -9.98 -12.75
CA LEU A 177 8.48 -10.88 -11.64
C LEU A 177 9.66 -11.75 -11.21
N LYS A 178 10.39 -12.35 -12.16
CA LYS A 178 11.63 -13.10 -11.87
C LYS A 178 12.67 -12.23 -11.19
N TYR A 179 12.81 -10.98 -11.63
CA TYR A 179 13.72 -10.03 -10.98
C TYR A 179 13.26 -9.71 -9.55
N ALA A 180 11.96 -9.51 -9.32
CA ALA A 180 11.42 -9.34 -7.97
C ALA A 180 11.68 -10.56 -7.06
N CYS A 181 11.51 -11.78 -7.59
CA CYS A 181 11.84 -13.02 -6.88
C CYS A 181 13.34 -13.11 -6.53
N GLN A 182 14.22 -12.67 -7.43
CA GLN A 182 15.65 -12.59 -7.14
C GLN A 182 15.93 -11.63 -5.97
N ILE A 183 15.34 -10.44 -5.97
CA ILE A 183 15.48 -9.48 -4.86
C ILE A 183 14.98 -10.11 -3.56
N ALA A 184 13.84 -10.83 -3.60
CA ALA A 184 13.28 -11.50 -2.43
C ALA A 184 14.25 -12.52 -1.84
N SER A 185 14.94 -13.28 -2.70
CA SER A 185 15.94 -14.27 -2.29
C SER A 185 17.20 -13.66 -1.69
N GLU A 186 17.53 -12.42 -2.07
CA GLU A 186 18.75 -11.73 -1.63
C GLU A 186 18.53 -10.94 -0.35
N ASN A 187 17.40 -10.23 -0.22
CA ASN A 187 17.22 -9.26 0.85
C ASN A 187 15.80 -9.23 1.48
N GLY A 188 14.91 -10.14 1.08
CA GLY A 188 13.57 -10.29 1.63
C GLY A 188 12.53 -9.27 1.12
N SER A 189 12.92 -8.33 0.26
CA SER A 189 11.98 -7.44 -0.46
C SER A 189 11.65 -8.06 -1.83
N PRO A 190 10.41 -8.12 -2.36
CA PRO A 190 9.15 -7.43 -1.98
C PRO A 190 8.20 -8.23 -1.07
N TYR A 191 7.13 -7.54 -0.64
CA TYR A 191 5.88 -8.16 -0.21
C TYR A 191 5.00 -8.44 -1.43
N PHE A 192 4.73 -9.71 -1.71
CA PHE A 192 3.87 -10.10 -2.83
C PHE A 192 2.39 -10.01 -2.47
N ILE A 193 1.65 -9.18 -3.22
CA ILE A 193 0.21 -9.00 -3.09
C ILE A 193 -0.48 -9.74 -4.25
N PHE A 194 -1.22 -10.80 -3.92
CA PHE A 194 -1.96 -11.56 -4.91
C PHE A 194 -3.33 -10.94 -5.17
N ASP A 195 -3.49 -10.36 -6.36
CA ASP A 195 -4.74 -9.84 -6.86
C ASP A 195 -5.53 -10.96 -7.53
N ARG A 196 -6.65 -11.33 -6.89
CA ARG A 196 -7.55 -12.40 -7.33
C ARG A 196 -8.85 -11.75 -7.78
N ASP A 197 -9.00 -11.56 -9.09
CA ASP A 197 -10.16 -11.05 -9.89
C ASP A 197 -10.90 -9.78 -9.42
N ASP A 198 -10.72 -9.35 -8.17
CA ASP A 198 -11.27 -8.16 -7.57
C ASP A 198 -10.23 -7.04 -7.53
N ILE A 199 -10.71 -5.81 -7.74
CA ILE A 199 -9.92 -4.60 -7.59
C ILE A 199 -9.55 -4.46 -6.12
N SER A 200 -8.26 -4.66 -5.90
CA SER A 200 -7.66 -5.03 -4.63
C SER A 200 -6.74 -3.90 -4.20
N LEU A 201 -7.12 -3.19 -3.14
CA LEU A 201 -6.25 -2.21 -2.51
C LEU A 201 -5.80 -2.75 -1.16
N ALA A 202 -4.52 -3.04 -1.04
CA ALA A 202 -3.86 -3.40 0.22
C ALA A 202 -3.41 -2.13 0.97
N ALA A 203 -3.78 -2.01 2.24
CA ALA A 203 -3.24 -1.00 3.15
C ALA A 203 -2.66 -1.70 4.38
N CYS A 204 -1.52 -1.23 4.90
CA CYS A 204 -0.94 -1.74 6.14
C CYS A 204 -0.74 -3.27 6.09
N CYS A 205 -0.11 -3.76 5.02
CA CYS A 205 0.28 -5.15 4.75
C CYS A 205 -0.83 -6.23 4.69
N ARG A 206 -2.07 -5.97 5.16
CA ARG A 206 -3.10 -7.01 5.28
C ARG A 206 -4.55 -6.55 5.09
N LEU A 207 -4.85 -5.25 5.21
CA LEU A 207 -6.21 -4.77 5.01
C LEU A 207 -6.47 -4.65 3.52
N LYS A 208 -7.38 -5.49 3.02
CA LYS A 208 -7.76 -5.54 1.61
C LYS A 208 -9.17 -4.97 1.46
N THR A 209 -9.30 -3.84 0.76
CA THR A 209 -10.61 -3.26 0.44
C THR A 209 -10.96 -3.58 -1.00
N ARG A 210 -12.18 -4.06 -1.23
CA ARG A 210 -12.75 -4.21 -2.57
C ARG A 210 -13.38 -2.89 -2.99
N ILE A 211 -12.95 -2.36 -4.13
CA ILE A 211 -13.61 -1.19 -4.72
C ILE A 211 -14.86 -1.66 -5.45
N THR A 212 -16.03 -1.26 -4.95
CA THR A 212 -17.32 -1.52 -5.60
C THR A 212 -17.80 -0.34 -6.44
N ASP A 213 -17.34 0.88 -6.11
CA ASP A 213 -17.68 2.10 -6.82
C ASP A 213 -16.71 2.33 -8.00
N LYS A 214 -17.25 2.17 -9.22
CA LYS A 214 -16.47 2.36 -10.45
C LYS A 214 -16.08 3.82 -10.68
N GLU A 215 -16.81 4.79 -10.13
CA GLU A 215 -16.47 6.21 -10.26
C GLU A 215 -15.12 6.52 -9.63
N MET A 216 -14.77 5.84 -8.54
CA MET A 216 -13.45 6.01 -7.92
C MET A 216 -12.31 5.51 -8.81
N ILE A 217 -12.59 4.58 -9.74
CA ILE A 217 -11.59 4.07 -10.68
C ILE A 217 -11.43 5.04 -11.86
N TYR A 218 -12.54 5.55 -12.40
CA TYR A 218 -12.51 6.53 -13.49
C TYR A 218 -11.98 7.90 -13.03
N HIS A 219 -12.12 8.21 -11.74
CA HIS A 219 -11.60 9.40 -11.09
C HIS A 219 -10.60 9.02 -9.98
N PRO A 220 -9.40 8.53 -10.35
CA PRO A 220 -8.43 8.01 -9.40
C PRO A 220 -7.91 9.08 -8.42
N GLU A 221 -8.13 10.38 -8.67
CA GLU A 221 -7.87 11.47 -7.72
C GLU A 221 -8.77 11.40 -6.46
N LYS A 222 -9.90 10.69 -6.54
CA LYS A 222 -10.84 10.49 -5.43
C LYS A 222 -10.50 9.26 -4.58
N LEU A 223 -9.58 8.40 -5.02
CA LEU A 223 -9.21 7.17 -4.31
C LEU A 223 -8.56 7.50 -2.95
N ARG A 224 -9.33 7.31 -1.88
CA ARG A 224 -8.90 7.47 -0.49
C ARG A 224 -9.55 6.39 0.35
N PHE A 225 -8.73 5.64 1.08
CA PHE A 225 -9.20 4.59 1.98
C PHE A 225 -8.55 4.78 3.35
N ALA A 226 -9.31 4.52 4.41
CA ALA A 226 -8.81 4.58 5.77
C ALA A 226 -9.32 3.38 6.57
N GLY A 227 -8.40 2.72 7.27
CA GLY A 227 -8.74 1.87 8.40
C GLY A 227 -8.81 2.74 9.65
N ILE A 228 -10.02 2.92 10.18
CA ILE A 228 -10.30 3.81 11.32
C ILE A 228 -9.68 3.26 12.60
N GLN A 229 -9.98 2.01 12.93
CA GLN A 229 -9.52 1.36 14.15
C GLN A 229 -9.48 -0.16 13.96
N ASN A 230 -8.63 -0.82 14.73
CA ASN A 230 -8.60 -2.28 14.83
C ASN A 230 -8.80 -2.66 16.31
N VAL A 231 -9.72 -3.58 16.58
CA VAL A 231 -9.89 -4.21 17.89
C VAL A 231 -9.68 -5.71 17.74
N THR A 232 -8.71 -6.25 18.46
CA THR A 232 -8.37 -7.68 18.41
C THR A 232 -9.03 -8.43 19.56
N ILE A 233 -9.78 -9.50 19.23
CA ILE A 233 -10.37 -10.38 20.23
C ILE A 233 -9.32 -11.39 20.71
N ASN A 234 -9.08 -11.44 22.01
CA ASN A 234 -8.21 -12.44 22.63
C ASN A 234 -8.94 -13.79 22.74
N LEU A 235 -8.84 -14.61 21.68
CA LEU A 235 -9.44 -15.95 21.64
C LEU A 235 -8.90 -16.89 22.74
N PRO A 236 -7.59 -16.93 23.05
CA PRO A 236 -7.08 -17.69 24.20
C PRO A 236 -7.79 -17.34 25.51
N GLN A 237 -8.06 -16.05 25.77
CA GLN A 237 -8.78 -15.62 26.97
C GLN A 237 -10.25 -16.09 26.96
N CYS A 238 -10.89 -16.13 25.80
CA CYS A 238 -12.25 -16.67 25.65
C CYS A 238 -12.26 -18.18 25.98
N ALA A 239 -11.28 -18.92 25.48
CA ALA A 239 -11.13 -20.35 25.76
C ALA A 239 -10.87 -20.59 27.24
N TYR A 240 -9.93 -19.85 27.84
CA TYR A 240 -9.65 -19.93 29.28
C TYR A 240 -10.94 -19.77 30.09
N ARG A 241 -11.72 -18.71 29.86
CA ARG A 241 -12.98 -18.45 30.58
C ARG A 241 -14.07 -19.50 30.37
N ALA A 242 -14.09 -20.17 29.23
CA ALA A 242 -15.08 -21.20 28.92
C ALA A 242 -14.73 -22.55 29.55
N PHE A 243 -13.45 -22.93 29.57
CA PHE A 243 -13.03 -24.27 29.98
C PHE A 243 -12.48 -24.35 31.41
N THR A 244 -12.00 -23.25 32.02
CA THR A 244 -11.54 -23.28 33.43
C THR A 244 -12.63 -22.99 34.45
N ASN A 245 -13.67 -22.22 34.11
CA ASN A 245 -14.81 -21.97 34.99
C ASN A 245 -15.84 -23.13 34.99
N ALA A 246 -15.65 -24.15 34.17
CA ALA A 246 -16.59 -25.27 34.00
C ALA A 246 -16.48 -26.38 35.07
N GLY A 247 -15.73 -26.15 36.15
CA GLY A 247 -15.50 -27.11 37.22
C GLY A 247 -14.26 -27.96 36.95
N SER A 248 -13.28 -27.82 37.85
CA SER A 248 -12.00 -28.52 37.87
C SER A 248 -12.16 -30.02 38.10
N SER A 249 -12.44 -30.80 37.06
CA SER A 249 -12.07 -32.22 36.98
C SER A 249 -12.34 -32.72 35.55
N ASP A 250 -11.28 -33.16 34.88
CA ASP A 250 -11.25 -33.70 33.51
C ASP A 250 -11.51 -32.71 32.37
N VAL A 251 -10.48 -31.91 32.07
CA VAL A 251 -10.32 -31.25 30.77
C VAL A 251 -9.37 -32.08 29.91
N SER A 252 -9.84 -33.27 29.52
CA SER A 252 -9.26 -34.05 28.43
C SER A 252 -9.94 -33.63 27.12
N PHE A 253 -9.16 -33.31 26.07
CA PHE A 253 -9.69 -33.11 24.71
C PHE A 253 -10.28 -34.38 24.08
N LYS A 254 -10.20 -35.51 24.79
CA LYS A 254 -10.83 -36.77 24.45
C LYS A 254 -11.85 -37.10 25.53
N ASP A 255 -13.10 -36.67 25.36
CA ASP A 255 -14.25 -37.49 25.78
C ASP A 255 -15.59 -36.96 25.26
N ASN A 256 -16.09 -37.67 24.24
CA ASN A 256 -17.46 -38.11 23.94
C ASN A 256 -18.69 -37.58 24.73
N GLY A 257 -18.79 -36.29 25.11
CA GLY A 257 -20.07 -35.82 25.68
C GLY A 257 -20.28 -34.38 26.16
N LYS A 258 -19.30 -33.46 26.14
CA LYS A 258 -19.53 -32.07 26.64
C LYS A 258 -19.68 -31.04 25.51
N ILE A 259 -20.81 -31.12 24.79
CA ILE A 259 -21.28 -30.06 23.86
C ILE A 259 -21.33 -28.67 24.56
N LYS A 260 -21.55 -28.64 25.88
CA LYS A 260 -21.63 -27.40 26.69
C LYS A 260 -20.36 -26.53 26.74
N GLY A 261 -19.16 -27.12 26.64
CA GLY A 261 -17.91 -26.35 26.79
C GLY A 261 -17.58 -25.51 25.55
N ILE A 262 -17.82 -26.08 24.37
CA ILE A 262 -17.59 -25.39 23.10
C ILE A 262 -18.66 -24.35 22.82
N ASP A 263 -19.91 -24.63 23.20
CA ASP A 263 -21.01 -23.64 23.13
C ASP A 263 -20.69 -22.42 24.01
N LEU A 264 -20.19 -22.64 25.23
CA LEU A 264 -19.76 -21.57 26.12
C LEU A 264 -18.56 -20.78 25.54
N PHE A 265 -17.62 -21.44 24.87
CA PHE A 265 -16.53 -20.75 24.17
C PHE A 265 -17.04 -19.81 23.07
N PHE A 266 -17.97 -20.27 22.24
CA PHE A 266 -18.61 -19.42 21.23
C PHE A 266 -19.43 -18.29 21.88
N GLU A 267 -20.08 -18.53 23.01
CA GLU A 267 -20.75 -17.48 23.77
C GLU A 267 -19.75 -16.42 24.25
N LYS A 268 -18.58 -16.82 24.76
CA LYS A 268 -17.53 -15.86 25.18
C LYS A 268 -16.96 -15.07 24.01
N ILE A 269 -16.79 -15.70 22.85
CA ILE A 269 -16.43 -14.99 21.61
C ILE A 269 -17.52 -13.96 21.26
N ASN A 270 -18.79 -14.35 21.28
CA ASN A 270 -19.90 -13.44 20.97
C ASN A 270 -19.98 -12.26 21.94
N GLN A 271 -19.74 -12.48 23.23
CA GLN A 271 -19.66 -11.42 24.23
C GLN A 271 -18.51 -10.46 23.92
N ALA A 272 -17.31 -10.98 23.62
CA ALA A 272 -16.16 -10.16 23.25
C ALA A 272 -16.39 -9.39 21.94
N LEU A 273 -17.07 -9.99 20.96
CA LEU A 273 -17.41 -9.35 19.70
C LEU A 273 -18.39 -8.18 19.89
N LYS A 274 -19.42 -8.35 20.74
CA LYS A 274 -20.35 -7.25 21.08
C LYS A 274 -19.61 -6.08 21.73
N LEU A 275 -18.70 -6.36 22.67
CA LEU A 275 -17.86 -5.33 23.28
C LEU A 275 -16.94 -4.66 22.25
N ALA A 276 -16.36 -5.44 21.33
CA ALA A 276 -15.53 -4.89 20.26
C ALA A 276 -16.32 -3.96 19.34
N ILE A 277 -17.56 -4.30 18.98
CA ILE A 277 -18.45 -3.42 18.20
C ILE A 277 -18.74 -2.13 18.98
N GLN A 278 -19.08 -2.23 20.27
CA GLN A 278 -19.30 -1.06 21.12
C GLN A 278 -18.07 -0.16 21.22
N ALA A 279 -16.86 -0.72 21.22
CA ALA A 279 -15.62 0.05 21.27
C ALA A 279 -15.28 0.80 19.95
N HIS A 280 -15.98 0.50 18.85
CA HIS A 280 -15.83 1.23 17.58
C HIS A 280 -16.89 2.33 17.39
N LEU A 281 -17.97 2.33 18.18
CA LEU A 281 -19.03 3.35 18.16
C LEU A 281 -18.68 4.51 19.09
#